data_AF-A6KUX6-F1
#
_entry.id   AF-A6KUX6-F1
#
_cell.length_a   1.000
_cell.length_b   1.000
_cell.length_c   1.000
_cell.angle_alpha   90.00
_cell.angle_beta   90.00
_cell.angle_gamma   90.00
#
_symmetry.space_group_name_H-M   'P 1'
#
loop_
_entity.id
_entity.type
_entity.pdbx_description
1 polymer ?
#
loop_
_entity_poly.entity_id
_entity_poly.type
_entity_poly.pdbx_seq_one_letter_code
_entity_poly.pdbx_strand_id
1 'polypeptide(L)' 'MAPVQLLGLLLLCLRAMRCDIQMTQSPSLLSASVGDRVTLSCKASQNIYKYLNWYQQKLGEAPKLLIYYTNSLQTG' A
#
# COMPACT_ATOMS: atom_id res chain seq x y z
N MET A 1 33.22 -25.08 8.66
CA MET A 1 32.23 -24.09 8.20
C MET A 1 32.14 -23.00 9.26
N ALA A 2 32.63 -21.79 8.97
CA ALA A 2 32.93 -20.79 10.00
C ALA A 2 31.65 -20.11 10.55
N PRO A 3 31.60 -19.75 11.85
CA PRO A 3 30.42 -19.16 12.51
C PRO A 3 29.95 -17.84 11.87
N VAL A 4 30.87 -17.10 11.23
CA VAL A 4 30.57 -15.84 10.53
C VAL A 4 29.71 -16.07 9.27
N GLN A 5 29.90 -17.20 8.56
CA GLN A 5 29.07 -17.53 7.41
C GLN A 5 27.66 -17.94 7.81
N LEU A 6 27.52 -18.64 8.94
CA LEU A 6 26.21 -18.98 9.50
C LEU A 6 25.45 -17.73 9.97
N LEU A 7 26.14 -16.81 10.65
CA LEU A 7 25.56 -15.52 11.08
C LEU A 7 25.15 -14.66 9.87
N GLY A 8 25.99 -14.60 8.83
CA GLY A 8 25.67 -13.92 7.58
C GLY A 8 24.47 -14.54 6.85
N LEU A 9 24.38 -15.87 6.80
CA LEU A 9 23.25 -16.59 6.22
C LEU A 9 21.96 -16.35 7.02
N LEU A 10 22.01 -16.40 8.34
CA LEU A 10 20.88 -16.10 9.23
C LEU A 10 20.36 -14.67 9.03
N LEU A 11 21.24 -13.67 8.95
CA LEU A 11 20.86 -12.27 8.71
C LEU A 11 20.22 -12.07 7.32
N LEU A 12 20.69 -12.78 6.30
CA LEU A 12 20.08 -12.77 4.96
C LEU A 12 18.71 -13.47 4.95
N CYS A 13 18.57 -14.61 5.64
CA CYS A 13 17.29 -15.29 5.81
C CYS A 13 16.25 -14.41 6.50
N LEU A 14 16.64 -13.65 7.53
CA LEU A 14 15.73 -12.73 8.23
C LEU A 14 15.18 -11.62 7.30
N ARG A 15 15.97 -11.15 6.32
CA ARG A 15 15.49 -10.18 5.30
C ARG A 15 14.51 -10.82 4.31
N ALA A 16 14.68 -12.10 4.01
CA ALA A 16 13.79 -12.86 3.12
C ALA A 16 12.47 -13.30 3.78
N MET A 17 12.34 -13.18 5.12
CA MET A 17 11.17 -13.60 5.90
C MET A 17 10.12 -12.51 6.08
N ARG A 18 10.18 -11.40 5.33
CA ARG A 18 9.21 -10.31 5.47
C ARG A 18 7.90 -10.69 4.80
N CYS A 19 6.97 -11.25 5.57
CA CYS A 19 5.64 -11.70 5.13
C CYS A 19 4.59 -10.57 5.05
N ASP A 20 5.02 -9.31 5.06
CA ASP A 20 4.11 -8.17 5.00
C ASP A 20 3.43 -8.10 3.62
N ILE A 21 2.13 -7.79 3.61
CA ILE A 21 1.42 -7.50 2.37
C ILE A 21 1.81 -6.09 1.93
N GLN A 22 2.69 -6.01 0.93
CA GLN A 22 3.05 -4.74 0.31
C GLN A 22 1.90 -4.22 -0.56
N MET A 23 1.59 -2.92 -0.41
CA MET A 23 0.64 -2.16 -1.24
C MET A 23 1.41 -1.20 -2.14
N THR A 24 1.18 -1.25 -3.45
CA THR A 24 1.82 -0.38 -4.43
C THR A 24 0.78 0.49 -5.12
N GLN A 25 0.95 1.81 -5.07
CA GLN A 25 0.06 2.78 -5.72
C GLN A 25 0.69 3.42 -6.96
N SER A 26 -0.14 3.73 -7.95
CA SER A 26 0.28 4.42 -9.19
C SER A 26 -0.84 5.28 -9.77
N PRO A 27 -0.51 6.48 -10.31
CA PRO A 27 0.77 7.16 -10.20
C PRO A 27 1.05 7.63 -8.76
N SER A 28 2.32 7.85 -8.42
CA SER A 28 2.72 8.39 -7.10
C SER A 28 2.46 9.90 -6.98
N LEU A 29 2.38 10.59 -8.11
CA LEU A 29 2.03 12.00 -8.21
C LEU A 29 1.30 12.23 -9.53
N LEU A 30 0.25 13.03 -9.49
CA LEU A 30 -0.54 13.40 -10.66
C LEU A 30 -0.97 14.86 -10.52
N SER A 31 -0.94 15.59 -11.63
CA SER A 31 -1.58 16.91 -11.76
C SER A 31 -2.72 16.80 -12.77
N ALA A 32 -3.83 17.47 -12.49
CA ALA A 32 -5.04 17.43 -13.32
C ALA A 32 -5.78 18.76 -13.26
N SER A 33 -6.52 19.08 -14.31
CA SER A 33 -7.36 20.28 -14.39
C SER A 33 -8.73 20.04 -13.74
N VAL A 34 -9.43 21.13 -13.41
CA VAL A 34 -10.79 21.04 -12.91
C VAL A 34 -11.69 20.42 -13.98
N GLY A 35 -12.42 19.36 -13.62
CA GLY A 35 -13.27 18.61 -14.53
C GLY A 35 -12.61 17.34 -15.09
N ASP A 36 -11.30 17.17 -14.93
CA ASP A 36 -10.62 15.97 -15.37
C ASP A 36 -11.02 14.75 -14.52
N ARG A 37 -11.14 13.59 -15.19
CA ARG A 37 -11.26 12.30 -14.52
C ARG A 37 -9.87 11.73 -14.28
N VAL A 38 -9.52 11.54 -13.01
CA VAL A 38 -8.27 10.88 -12.60
C VAL A 38 -8.52 9.43 -12.21
N THR A 39 -7.53 8.57 -12.43
CA THR A 39 -7.54 7.17 -12.00
C THR A 39 -6.28 6.87 -11.20
N LEU A 40 -6.45 6.40 -9.96
CA LEU A 40 -5.38 5.88 -9.13
C LEU A 40 -5.55 4.36 -9.03
N SER A 41 -4.45 3.64 -9.14
CA SER A 41 -4.40 2.19 -8.99
C SER A 41 -3.69 1.81 -7.70
N CYS A 42 -4.15 0.75 -7.04
CA CYS A 42 -3.49 0.15 -5.90
C CYS A 42 -3.43 -1.36 -6.08
N LYS A 43 -2.25 -1.95 -5.93
CA LYS A 43 -2.02 -3.40 -6.05
C LYS A 43 -1.45 -3.94 -4.76
N ALA A 44 -2.11 -4.94 -4.20
CA ALA A 44 -1.57 -5.76 -3.13
C ALA A 44 -0.64 -6.84 -3.71
N SER A 45 0.45 -7.13 -3.01
CA SER A 45 1.37 -8.22 -3.36
C SER A 45 0.76 -9.61 -3.17
N GLN A 46 -0.32 -9.71 -2.39
CA GLN A 46 -1.01 -10.96 -2.07
C GLN A 46 -2.54 -10.74 -2.10
N ASN A 47 -3.31 -11.83 -2.03
CA ASN A 47 -4.77 -11.74 -1.98
C ASN A 47 -5.23 -11.16 -0.63
N ILE A 48 -5.91 -10.01 -0.69
CA ILE A 48 -6.51 -9.33 0.47
C ILE A 48 -8.04 -9.40 0.46
N TYR A 49 -8.61 -10.27 -0.37
CA TYR A 49 -10.04 -10.32 -0.68
C TYR A 49 -10.55 -8.93 -1.11
N LYS A 50 -11.43 -8.34 -0.28
CA LYS A 50 -11.97 -7.00 -0.47
C LYS A 50 -11.48 -6.03 0.59
N TYR A 51 -10.52 -6.39 1.44
CA TYR A 51 -10.08 -5.58 2.58
C TYR A 51 -9.11 -4.46 2.16
N LEU A 52 -9.52 -3.64 1.20
CA LEU A 52 -8.83 -2.43 0.76
C LEU A 52 -9.73 -1.22 0.98
N ASN A 53 -9.18 -0.18 1.60
CA ASN A 53 -9.87 1.08 1.83
C ASN A 53 -9.06 2.23 1.19
N TRP A 54 -9.73 3.22 0.60
CA TRP A 54 -9.14 4.44 0.10
C TRP A 54 -9.40 5.60 1.05
N TYR A 55 -8.34 6.33 1.40
CA TYR A 55 -8.42 7.52 2.25
C TYR A 55 -7.93 8.74 1.48
N GLN A 56 -8.54 9.89 1.76
CA GLN A 56 -8.05 11.20 1.35
C GLN A 56 -7.45 11.89 2.56
N GLN A 57 -6.24 12.41 2.40
CA GLN A 57 -5.63 13.28 3.39
C GLN A 57 -5.28 14.61 2.74
N LYS A 58 -5.82 15.69 3.31
CA LYS A 58 -5.42 17.05 2.98
C LYS A 58 -4.34 17.50 3.96
N LEU A 59 -3.53 18.47 3.56
CA LEU A 59 -2.48 19.01 4.42
C LEU A 59 -3.10 19.58 5.70
N GLY A 60 -2.65 19.12 6.87
CA GLY A 60 -3.15 19.55 8.17
C GLY A 60 -4.45 18.89 8.63
N GLU A 61 -5.05 17.99 7.84
CA GLU A 61 -6.27 17.26 8.21
C GLU A 61 -5.99 15.78 8.50
N ALA A 62 -6.86 15.16 9.31
CA ALA A 62 -6.84 13.72 9.53
C ALA A 62 -7.29 12.98 8.25
N PRO A 63 -6.81 11.74 8.01
CA PRO A 63 -7.28 10.94 6.88
C PRO A 63 -8.80 10.70 6.93
N LYS A 64 -9.49 11.04 5.84
CA LYS A 64 -10.93 10.77 5.65
C LYS A 64 -11.13 9.55 4.76
N LEU A 65 -11.94 8.60 5.19
CA LEU A 65 -12.33 7.44 4.40
C LEU A 65 -13.18 7.87 3.20
N LEU A 66 -12.80 7.42 2.00
CA LEU A 66 -13.56 7.65 0.76
C LEU A 66 -14.28 6.38 0.30
N ILE A 67 -13.56 5.25 0.24
CA ILE A 67 -14.08 3.97 -0.26
C ILE A 67 -13.65 2.89 0.72
N TYR A 68 -14.57 2.02 1.11
CA TYR A 68 -14.30 0.83 1.91
C TYR A 68 -14.67 -0.44 1.16
N TYR A 69 -14.07 -1.54 1.57
CA TYR A 69 -14.23 -2.85 0.94
C TYR A 69 -14.04 -2.87 -0.60
N THR A 70 -13.10 -2.06 -1.09
CA THR A 70 -12.77 -1.87 -2.52
C THR A 70 -13.84 -1.20 -3.39
N ASN A 71 -15.13 -1.36 -3.08
CA ASN A 71 -16.23 -0.96 -3.97
C ASN A 71 -17.37 -0.18 -3.32
N SER A 72 -17.32 0.04 -2.00
CA SER A 72 -18.40 0.72 -1.27
C SER A 72 -17.96 2.15 -0.95
N LEU A 73 -18.68 3.14 -1.49
CA LEU A 73 -18.41 4.55 -1.20
C LEU A 73 -18.81 4.88 0.23
N GLN A 74 -17.92 5.51 1.00
CA GLN A 74 -18.26 6.05 2.31
C GLN A 74 -19.21 7.23 2.13
N THR A 75 -20.39 7.15 2.73
CA THR A 75 -21.32 8.28 2.79
C THR A 75 -21.05 9.09 4.05
N GLY A 76 -20.66 10.36 3.87
CA GLY A 76 -20.63 11.38 4.92
C GLY A 76 -19.57 11.19 5.98
#